data_AF-A0A7K1UDB8-F1
#
_entry.id   AF-A0A7K1UDB8-F1
#
_cell.length_a   1.000
_cell.length_b   1.000
_cell.length_c   1.000
_cell.angle_alpha   90.00
_cell.angle_beta   90.00
_cell.angle_gamma   90.00
#
_symmetry.space_group_name_H-M   'P 1'
#
loop_
_entity.id
_entity.type
_entity.pdbx_description
1 polymer ?
#
loop_
_entity_poly.entity_id
_entity_poly.type
_entity_poly.pdbx_seq_one_letter_code
_entity_poly.pdbx_strand_id
1 'polypeptide(L)'
;MEERYKNKDFMTMKMLEEVLSAFSWPAPYTLLDGLPNHIVVRFPHCDFSFEVGFEAKLHLGIWPYQRDDNRFGLNDALLVLVPEAKEKGINFPVLQDYPSKAPSKKKTQHEIRNLCIIMQTYLLPSIQGDFSWIEKYDEIRNRMLGD
;
A
#
# COMPACT_ATOMS: atom_id res chain seq x y z
N MET A 1 -11.71 25.91 -18.64
CA MET A 1 -10.28 25.70 -18.31
C MET A 1 -10.12 24.24 -17.88
N GLU A 2 -10.38 23.30 -18.79
CA GLU A 2 -10.91 21.96 -18.44
C GLU A 2 -10.14 20.81 -19.13
N GLU A 3 -8.85 21.02 -19.42
CA GLU A 3 -7.99 20.04 -20.10
C GLU A 3 -6.69 19.70 -19.34
N ARG A 4 -6.51 20.19 -18.10
CA ARG A 4 -5.21 20.09 -17.40
C ARG A 4 -4.95 18.84 -16.57
N TYR A 5 -5.90 17.93 -16.42
CA TYR A 5 -5.71 16.73 -15.59
C TYR A 5 -6.25 15.46 -16.23
N LYS A 6 -5.94 15.23 -17.52
CA LYS A 6 -5.74 13.84 -17.96
C LYS A 6 -4.47 13.35 -17.27
N ASN A 7 -4.55 13.00 -15.98
CA ASN A 7 -3.60 12.09 -15.36
C ASN A 7 -3.55 10.91 -16.32
N LYS A 8 -2.48 10.82 -17.12
CA LYS A 8 -2.23 9.60 -17.86
C LYS A 8 -2.10 8.54 -16.78
N ASP A 9 -3.04 7.60 -16.74
CA ASP A 9 -2.96 6.44 -15.87
C ASP A 9 -1.67 5.68 -16.21
N PHE A 10 -0.60 6.04 -15.52
CA PHE A 10 0.71 5.42 -15.70
C PHE A 10 0.70 4.01 -15.11
N MET A 11 -0.20 3.75 -14.16
CA MET A 11 -0.44 2.44 -13.57
C MET A 11 -1.45 1.66 -14.41
N THR A 12 -1.10 0.43 -14.74
CA THR A 12 -1.98 -0.51 -15.44
C THR A 12 -1.98 -1.84 -14.71
N MET A 13 -3.02 -2.67 -14.90
CA MET A 13 -3.04 -4.02 -14.29
C MET A 13 -1.82 -4.83 -14.65
N LYS A 14 -1.44 -4.82 -15.94
CA LYS A 14 -0.25 -5.54 -16.42
C LYS A 14 1.02 -5.09 -15.70
N MET A 15 1.20 -3.79 -15.48
CA MET A 15 2.37 -3.28 -14.75
C MET A 15 2.36 -3.76 -13.29
N LEU A 16 1.20 -3.72 -12.62
CA LEU A 16 1.07 -4.18 -11.25
C LEU A 16 1.32 -5.70 -11.15
N GLU A 17 0.77 -6.49 -12.07
CA GLU A 17 0.99 -7.94 -12.18
C GLU A 17 2.47 -8.28 -12.40
N GLU A 18 3.15 -7.59 -13.32
CA GLU A 18 4.58 -7.77 -13.59
C GLU A 18 5.44 -7.50 -12.35
N VAL A 19 5.11 -6.48 -11.54
CA VAL A 19 5.86 -6.19 -10.32
C VAL A 19 5.52 -7.17 -9.21
N LEU A 20 4.23 -7.46 -8.97
CA LEU A 20 3.79 -8.38 -7.92
C LEU A 20 4.33 -9.80 -8.13
N SER A 21 4.36 -10.29 -9.37
CA SER A 21 4.87 -11.62 -9.72
C SER A 21 6.36 -11.80 -9.45
N ALA A 22 7.11 -10.72 -9.24
CA ALA A 22 8.52 -10.78 -8.82
C ALA A 22 8.71 -11.06 -7.32
N PHE A 23 7.62 -11.11 -6.53
CA PHE A 23 7.65 -11.35 -5.09
C PHE A 23 6.96 -12.67 -4.74
N SER A 24 7.36 -13.27 -3.61
CA SER A 24 6.70 -14.44 -3.03
C SER A 24 5.65 -13.98 -2.04
N TRP A 25 4.37 -14.24 -2.32
CA TRP A 25 3.26 -13.87 -1.45
C TRP A 25 2.83 -15.06 -0.58
N PRO A 26 2.42 -14.84 0.68
CA PRO A 26 2.03 -15.92 1.58
C PRO A 26 0.63 -16.49 1.29
N ALA A 27 -0.09 -15.88 0.36
CA ALA A 27 -1.41 -16.28 -0.10
C ALA A 27 -1.59 -15.93 -1.59
N PRO A 28 -2.46 -16.66 -2.32
CA PRO A 28 -2.81 -16.29 -3.69
C PRO A 28 -3.51 -14.92 -3.72
N TYR A 29 -3.38 -14.21 -4.84
CA TYR A 29 -4.06 -12.94 -5.06
C TYR A 29 -4.74 -12.88 -6.42
N THR A 30 -5.72 -11.98 -6.54
CA THR A 30 -6.33 -11.59 -7.82
C THR A 30 -6.27 -10.08 -7.99
N LEU A 31 -6.13 -9.62 -9.22
CA LEU A 31 -6.24 -8.19 -9.55
C LEU A 31 -7.67 -7.86 -9.96
N LEU A 32 -8.18 -6.74 -9.46
CA LEU A 32 -9.52 -6.24 -9.78
C LEU A 32 -9.41 -4.78 -10.22
N ASP A 33 -10.21 -4.41 -11.22
CA ASP A 33 -10.46 -3.01 -11.53
C ASP A 33 -11.19 -2.38 -10.35
N GLY A 34 -10.59 -1.34 -9.77
CA GLY A 34 -11.18 -0.58 -8.68
C GLY A 34 -11.95 0.65 -9.18
N LEU A 35 -11.97 1.69 -8.35
CA LEU A 35 -12.38 3.05 -8.76
C LEU A 35 -11.40 3.63 -9.80
N PRO A 36 -11.76 4.74 -10.50
CA PRO A 36 -10.85 5.38 -11.45
C PRO A 36 -9.48 5.72 -10.82
N ASN A 37 -8.39 5.30 -11.46
CA ASN A 37 -6.99 5.38 -10.98
C ASN A 37 -6.62 4.42 -9.83
N HIS A 38 -7.49 3.44 -9.52
CA HIS A 38 -7.21 2.40 -8.53
C HIS A 38 -7.12 1.02 -9.17
N ILE A 39 -6.19 0.21 -8.67
CA ILE A 39 -6.18 -1.23 -8.91
C ILE A 39 -6.16 -1.91 -7.55
N VAL A 40 -7.05 -2.89 -7.37
CA VAL A 40 -7.16 -3.64 -6.12
C VAL A 40 -6.43 -4.96 -6.26
N VAL A 41 -5.57 -5.26 -5.29
CA VAL A 41 -4.94 -6.56 -5.10
C VAL A 41 -5.69 -7.25 -3.97
N ARG A 42 -6.45 -8.27 -4.33
CA ARG A 42 -7.29 -9.03 -3.41
C ARG A 42 -6.56 -10.27 -2.92
N PHE A 43 -6.36 -10.36 -1.61
CA PHE A 43 -5.95 -11.56 -0.88
C PHE A 43 -7.14 -12.17 -0.15
N PRO A 44 -7.04 -13.40 0.40
CA PRO A 44 -8.18 -14.08 1.02
C PRO A 44 -8.83 -13.32 2.20
N HIS A 45 -8.07 -12.48 2.90
CA HIS A 45 -8.52 -11.81 4.12
C HIS A 45 -8.57 -10.27 4.00
N CYS A 46 -8.14 -9.72 2.87
CA CYS A 46 -8.06 -8.27 2.70
C CYS A 46 -7.89 -7.83 1.23
N ASP A 47 -8.26 -6.60 0.98
CA ASP A 47 -7.94 -5.87 -0.25
C ASP A 47 -6.86 -4.81 0.02
N PHE A 48 -5.86 -4.75 -0.86
CA PHE A 48 -4.94 -3.61 -0.96
C PHE A 48 -5.29 -2.79 -2.20
N SER A 49 -5.63 -1.51 -2.03
CA SER A 49 -5.86 -0.61 -3.16
C SER A 49 -4.60 0.19 -3.45
N PHE A 50 -4.06 0.02 -4.65
CA PHE A 50 -3.01 0.88 -5.18
C PHE A 50 -3.70 2.05 -5.90
N GLU A 51 -3.36 3.27 -5.50
CA GLU A 51 -3.96 4.50 -6.01
C GLU A 51 -2.88 5.44 -6.55
N VAL A 52 -3.07 5.93 -7.78
CA VAL A 52 -2.19 6.95 -8.37
C VAL A 52 -2.65 8.34 -7.94
N GLY A 53 -1.91 8.95 -7.04
CA GLY A 53 -2.06 10.35 -6.65
C GLY A 53 -1.37 11.33 -7.59
N PHE A 54 -1.31 12.59 -7.16
CA PHE A 54 -0.63 13.67 -7.89
C PHE A 54 0.86 13.33 -8.16
N GLU A 55 1.39 13.77 -9.30
CA GLU A 55 2.78 13.50 -9.73
C GLU A 55 3.17 12.01 -9.79
N ALA A 56 2.18 11.13 -10.00
CA ALA A 56 2.36 9.67 -10.02
C ALA A 56 2.92 9.11 -8.70
N LYS A 57 2.65 9.78 -7.57
CA LYS A 57 2.88 9.23 -6.24
C LYS A 57 1.86 8.13 -5.97
N LEU A 58 2.30 6.98 -5.51
CA LEU A 58 1.39 5.89 -5.17
C LEU A 58 1.00 5.94 -3.68
N HIS A 59 -0.27 5.67 -3.45
CA HIS A 59 -0.84 5.43 -2.13
C HIS A 59 -1.32 4.00 -2.06
N LEU A 60 -1.12 3.38 -0.90
CA LEU A 60 -1.62 2.04 -0.60
C LEU A 60 -2.69 2.18 0.49
N GLY A 61 -3.92 1.80 0.16
CA GLY A 61 -4.98 1.61 1.13
C GLY A 61 -5.13 0.13 1.49
N ILE A 62 -5.59 -0.14 2.71
CA ILE A 62 -5.70 -1.47 3.32
C ILE A 62 -7.14 -1.65 3.79
N TRP A 63 -7.79 -2.73 3.32
CA TRP A 63 -9.16 -3.10 3.68
C TRP A 63 -9.19 -4.52 4.26
N PRO A 64 -9.19 -4.68 5.58
CA PRO A 64 -9.43 -5.96 6.22
C PRO A 64 -10.91 -6.35 6.07
N TYR A 65 -11.21 -7.58 5.63
CA TYR A 65 -12.60 -8.02 5.50
C TYR A 65 -13.30 -8.31 6.82
N GLN A 66 -12.52 -8.46 7.90
CA GLN A 66 -13.06 -8.69 9.23
C GLN A 66 -13.69 -7.43 9.84
N ARG A 67 -13.57 -6.26 9.18
CA ARG A 67 -14.14 -4.99 9.64
C ARG A 67 -14.82 -4.27 8.48
N ASP A 68 -16.13 -4.15 8.57
CA ASP A 68 -16.97 -3.55 7.50
C ASP A 68 -16.78 -2.03 7.34
N ASP A 69 -16.10 -1.36 8.29
CA ASP A 69 -16.22 0.09 8.47
C ASP A 69 -14.93 0.91 8.28
N ASN A 70 -13.75 0.30 8.09
CA ASN A 70 -12.50 1.06 8.10
C ASN A 70 -11.53 0.70 6.96
N ARG A 71 -11.32 1.69 6.08
CA ARG A 71 -10.15 1.78 5.20
C ARG A 71 -9.00 2.39 5.99
N PHE A 72 -7.84 1.74 5.97
CA PHE A 72 -6.61 2.29 6.52
C PHE A 72 -5.66 2.70 5.40
N GLY A 73 -4.84 3.73 5.62
CA GLY A 73 -3.69 4.03 4.78
C GLY A 73 -2.45 3.26 5.24
N LEU A 74 -1.48 3.12 4.34
CA LEU A 74 -0.17 2.53 4.70
C LEU A 74 0.49 3.24 5.89
N ASN A 75 0.37 4.57 5.99
CA ASN A 75 0.95 5.32 7.10
C ASN A 75 0.32 4.94 8.46
N ASP A 76 -0.96 4.60 8.49
CA ASP A 76 -1.64 4.15 9.70
C ASP A 76 -1.05 2.83 10.21
N ALA A 77 -0.84 1.88 9.29
CA ALA A 77 -0.20 0.61 9.60
C ALA A 77 1.27 0.79 10.03
N LEU A 78 2.03 1.62 9.31
CA LEU A 78 3.45 1.84 9.60
C LEU A 78 3.69 2.56 10.93
N LEU A 79 2.73 3.37 11.40
CA LEU A 79 2.80 4.03 12.71
C LEU A 79 2.93 3.02 13.85
N VAL A 80 2.32 1.84 13.70
CA VAL A 80 2.35 0.75 14.69
C VAL A 80 3.45 -0.26 14.37
N LEU A 81 3.50 -0.72 13.12
CA LEU A 81 4.32 -1.86 12.72
C LEU A 81 5.81 -1.54 12.69
N VAL A 82 6.22 -0.30 12.37
CA VAL A 82 7.64 0.06 12.33
C VAL A 82 8.28 0.04 13.72
N PRO A 83 7.69 0.65 14.77
CA PRO A 83 8.19 0.49 16.15
C PRO A 83 8.32 -0.97 16.58
N GLU A 84 7.28 -1.80 16.38
CA GLU A 84 7.30 -3.21 16.77
C GLU A 84 8.37 -4.02 16.04
N ALA A 85 8.54 -3.75 14.74
CA ALA A 85 9.57 -4.37 13.94
C ALA A 85 10.97 -4.02 14.45
N LYS A 86 11.21 -2.75 14.84
CA LYS A 86 12.49 -2.31 15.41
C LYS A 86 12.81 -3.02 16.72
N GLU A 87 11.83 -3.24 17.59
CA GLU A 87 12.01 -4.02 18.83
C GLU A 87 12.45 -5.46 18.55
N LYS A 88 12.06 -6.00 17.39
CA LYS A 88 12.46 -7.33 16.89
C LYS A 88 13.73 -7.32 16.04
N GLY A 89 14.43 -6.17 15.95
CA GLY A 89 15.65 -6.02 15.16
C GLY A 89 15.42 -5.90 13.64
N ILE A 90 14.18 -5.71 13.20
CA ILE A 90 13.83 -5.52 11.79
C ILE A 90 13.87 -4.02 11.48
N ASN A 91 14.82 -3.63 10.63
CA ASN A 91 15.00 -2.24 10.20
C ASN A 91 14.07 -1.87 9.05
N PHE A 92 13.90 -0.56 8.85
CA PHE A 92 13.20 -0.04 7.67
C PHE A 92 13.93 -0.45 6.39
N PRO A 93 13.21 -0.98 5.38
CA PRO A 93 13.85 -1.43 4.16
C PRO A 93 14.48 -0.24 3.45
N VAL A 94 15.63 -0.48 2.81
CA VAL A 94 16.26 0.52 1.94
C VAL A 94 15.41 0.65 0.68
N LEU A 95 14.55 1.67 0.65
CA LEU A 95 13.78 2.01 -0.53
C LEU A 95 14.69 2.73 -1.53
N GLN A 96 14.48 2.44 -2.81
CA GLN A 96 15.22 3.14 -3.84
C GLN A 96 14.50 4.44 -4.16
N ASP A 97 15.22 5.54 -4.28
CA ASP A 97 14.67 6.79 -4.80
C ASP A 97 14.66 6.77 -6.34
N TYR A 98 13.61 7.32 -6.95
CA TYR A 98 13.59 7.52 -8.39
C TYR A 98 14.20 8.90 -8.75
N PRO A 99 15.25 8.99 -9.58
CA PRO A 99 16.01 10.23 -9.79
C PRO A 99 15.23 11.42 -10.37
N SER A 100 14.07 11.18 -10.98
CA SER A 100 13.26 12.22 -11.62
C SER A 100 11.95 12.47 -10.88
N LYS A 101 11.63 13.75 -10.66
CA LYS A 101 10.34 14.16 -10.09
C LYS A 101 9.18 14.02 -11.09
N ALA A 102 9.46 14.04 -12.39
CA ALA A 102 8.44 14.01 -13.43
C ALA A 102 7.67 12.66 -13.44
N PRO A 103 6.33 12.69 -13.60
CA PRO A 103 5.53 11.48 -13.65
C PRO A 103 5.86 10.66 -14.91
N SER A 104 6.06 9.34 -14.73
CA SER A 104 6.37 8.42 -15.84
C SER A 104 6.01 7.00 -15.46
N LYS A 105 5.82 6.13 -16.47
CA LYS A 105 5.59 4.68 -16.26
C LYS A 105 6.69 4.02 -15.42
N LYS A 106 7.95 4.40 -15.67
CA LYS A 106 9.10 3.89 -14.92
C LYS A 106 9.07 4.30 -13.45
N LYS A 107 8.73 5.57 -13.17
CA LYS A 107 8.52 6.05 -11.79
C LYS A 107 7.40 5.28 -11.12
N THR A 108 6.26 5.10 -11.78
CA THR A 108 5.14 4.33 -11.22
C THR A 108 5.53 2.89 -10.93
N GLN A 109 6.17 2.18 -11.86
CA GLN A 109 6.65 0.81 -11.65
C GLN A 109 7.63 0.72 -10.46
N HIS A 110 8.49 1.72 -10.32
CA HIS A 110 9.43 1.85 -9.20
C HIS A 110 8.71 2.04 -7.85
N GLU A 111 7.72 2.92 -7.80
CA GLU A 111 6.90 3.13 -6.60
C GLU A 111 6.09 1.87 -6.24
N ILE A 112 5.54 1.13 -7.22
CA ILE A 112 4.86 -0.16 -6.97
C ILE A 112 5.83 -1.12 -6.30
N ARG A 113 7.08 -1.19 -6.80
CA ARG A 113 8.12 -2.07 -6.25
C ARG A 113 8.47 -1.68 -4.81
N ASN A 114 8.62 -0.39 -4.51
CA ASN A 114 8.84 0.10 -3.15
C ASN A 114 7.69 -0.28 -2.22
N LEU A 115 6.44 -0.12 -2.66
CA LEU A 115 5.26 -0.55 -1.89
C LEU A 115 5.28 -2.06 -1.64
N CYS A 116 5.63 -2.88 -2.63
CA CYS A 116 5.74 -4.34 -2.46
C CYS A 116 6.83 -4.70 -1.43
N ILE A 117 7.97 -4.00 -1.42
CA ILE A 117 9.02 -4.21 -0.42
C ILE A 117 8.51 -3.88 0.99
N ILE A 118 7.78 -2.77 1.15
CA ILE A 118 7.16 -2.40 2.43
C ILE A 118 6.15 -3.46 2.86
N MET A 119 5.30 -3.92 1.94
CA MET A 119 4.32 -4.99 2.21
C MET A 119 5.00 -6.29 2.65
N GLN A 120 6.07 -6.70 1.98
CA GLN A 120 6.85 -7.88 2.34
C GLN A 120 7.56 -7.73 3.69
N THR A 121 7.92 -6.52 4.07
CA THR A 121 8.62 -6.28 5.35
C THR A 121 7.64 -6.24 6.53
N TYR A 122 6.46 -5.63 6.34
CA TYR A 122 5.58 -5.29 7.46
C TYR A 122 4.17 -5.87 7.39
N LEU A 123 3.65 -6.15 6.19
CA LEU A 123 2.23 -6.49 5.98
C LEU A 123 2.00 -7.96 5.63
N LEU A 124 3.03 -8.82 5.70
CA LEU A 124 2.85 -10.27 5.53
C LEU A 124 1.83 -10.85 6.52
N PRO A 125 1.84 -10.51 7.83
CA PRO A 125 0.81 -10.97 8.76
C PRO A 125 -0.60 -10.51 8.32
N SER A 126 -0.74 -9.25 7.91
CA SER A 126 -2.00 -8.70 7.39
C SER A 126 -2.54 -9.47 6.19
N ILE A 127 -1.67 -9.87 5.24
CA ILE A 127 -2.05 -10.69 4.09
C ILE A 127 -2.59 -12.06 4.52
N GLN A 128 -2.08 -12.60 5.62
CA GLN A 128 -2.53 -13.85 6.24
C GLN A 128 -3.74 -13.66 7.17
N GLY A 129 -4.28 -12.44 7.28
CA GLY A 129 -5.46 -12.13 8.08
C GLY A 129 -5.18 -11.65 9.50
N ASP A 130 -3.92 -11.43 9.88
CA ASP A 130 -3.57 -10.85 11.18
C ASP A 130 -3.52 -9.32 11.10
N PHE A 131 -4.56 -8.68 11.64
CA PHE A 131 -4.71 -7.23 11.72
C PHE A 131 -4.62 -6.70 13.15
N SER A 132 -3.89 -7.38 14.05
CA SER A 132 -3.78 -6.97 15.45
C SER A 132 -3.23 -5.55 15.66
N TRP A 133 -2.52 -5.00 14.66
CA TRP A 133 -2.02 -3.62 14.69
C TRP A 133 -3.13 -2.57 14.67
N ILE A 134 -4.34 -2.89 14.20
CA ILE A 134 -5.46 -1.95 14.11
C ILE A 134 -5.90 -1.48 15.49
N GLU A 135 -5.99 -2.38 16.48
CA GLU A 135 -6.39 -2.01 17.84
C GLU A 135 -5.40 -1.00 18.45
N LYS A 136 -4.11 -1.23 18.25
CA LYS A 136 -3.05 -0.31 18.68
C LYS A 136 -3.12 1.02 17.94
N TYR A 137 -3.43 0.99 16.64
CA TYR A 137 -3.64 2.22 15.88
C TYR A 137 -4.83 3.03 16.41
N ASP A 138 -5.95 2.37 16.68
CA ASP A 138 -7.15 3.02 17.25
C ASP A 138 -6.83 3.66 18.61
N GLU A 139 -6.06 3.00 19.48
CA GLU A 139 -5.59 3.58 20.75
C GLU A 139 -4.72 4.83 20.54
N ILE A 140 -3.75 4.77 19.62
CA ILE A 140 -2.87 5.90 19.31
C ILE A 140 -3.69 7.07 18.75
N ARG A 141 -4.57 6.80 17.79
CA ARG A 141 -5.44 7.81 17.18
C ARG A 141 -6.33 8.49 18.23
N ASN A 142 -6.94 7.73 19.12
CA ASN A 142 -7.81 8.28 20.17
C ASN A 142 -7.03 9.16 21.15
N ARG A 143 -5.77 8.83 21.45
CA ARG A 143 -4.89 9.69 22.27
C ARG A 143 -4.49 10.98 21.55
N MET A 144 -4.33 10.95 20.23
CA MET A 144 -3.98 12.14 19.43
C MET A 144 -5.17 13.08 19.20
N LEU A 145 -6.39 12.53 19.15
CA LEU A 145 -7.62 13.29 18.93
C LEU A 145 -8.29 13.75 20.24
N GLY A 146 -7.81 13.29 21.38
CA GLY A 146 -8.27 13.70 22.70
C GLY A 146 -7.34 14.75 23.31
N ASP A 147 -7.56 16.01 22.93
CA ASP A 147 -7.26 17.24 23.70
C ASP A 147 -8.25 18.35 23.27
#